data_AF-A0A0D1WJB2-F1
#
_entry.id   AF-A0A0D1WJB2-F1
#
_cell.length_a   1.000
_cell.length_b   1.000
_cell.length_c   1.000
_cell.angle_alpha   90.00
_cell.angle_beta   90.00
_cell.angle_gamma   90.00
#
_symmetry.space_group_name_H-M   'P 1'
#
loop_
_entity.id
_entity.type
_entity.pdbx_description
1 polymer ?
#
loop_
_entity_poly.entity_id
_entity_poly.type
_entity_poly.pdbx_seq_one_letter_code
_entity_poly.pdbx_strand_id
1 'polypeptide(L)'
;MTKPKKAQDIPAPQNERVQRHVDGAIFSGELNYDAKEFTVTKIKNIPAQSVIKHRQLQAIRNYLTKTKGSQHSYTITINDQIPLLLNTTEVEQLVSELEAIDELLH
;
A
#
# COMPACT_ATOMS: atom_id res chain seq x y z
N MET A 1 -1.02 19.94 -51.91
CA MET A 1 -2.20 19.75 -51.03
C MET A 1 -2.63 18.30 -51.23
N THR A 2 -2.67 17.37 -50.28
CA THR A 2 -2.91 17.38 -48.82
C THR A 2 -2.30 16.08 -48.26
N LYS A 3 -1.62 16.14 -47.10
CA LYS A 3 -1.03 14.97 -46.41
C LYS A 3 -2.14 14.06 -45.86
N PRO A 4 -2.02 12.72 -45.86
CA PRO A 4 -2.88 11.86 -45.06
C PRO A 4 -2.52 12.00 -43.58
N LYS A 5 -3.55 12.19 -42.74
CA LYS A 5 -3.45 12.37 -41.29
C LYS A 5 -2.90 11.09 -40.62
N LYS A 6 -1.94 11.29 -39.71
CA LYS A 6 -1.47 10.28 -38.74
C LYS A 6 -2.67 9.64 -38.04
N ALA A 7 -2.72 8.32 -38.00
CA ALA A 7 -3.50 7.58 -37.02
C ALA A 7 -3.02 8.02 -35.64
N GLN A 8 -3.89 8.73 -34.92
CA GLN A 8 -3.67 9.08 -33.53
C GLN A 8 -3.81 7.82 -32.69
N ASP A 9 -2.81 7.62 -31.83
CA ASP A 9 -2.86 6.84 -30.60
C ASP A 9 -4.30 6.75 -30.05
N ILE A 10 -4.84 5.54 -29.98
CA ILE A 10 -6.02 5.28 -29.15
C ILE A 10 -5.43 5.02 -27.75
N PRO A 11 -5.44 5.97 -26.81
CA PRO A 11 -5.16 5.60 -25.43
C PRO A 11 -6.24 4.60 -25.01
N ALA A 12 -5.81 3.47 -24.46
CA ALA A 12 -6.69 2.47 -23.86
C ALA A 12 -7.73 3.14 -22.95
N PRO A 13 -8.96 2.60 -22.84
CA PRO A 13 -9.99 3.21 -22.02
C PRO A 13 -9.45 3.43 -20.62
N GLN A 14 -9.29 4.70 -20.25
CA GLN A 14 -9.07 5.12 -18.88
C GLN A 14 -10.39 4.87 -18.16
N ASN A 15 -10.63 3.61 -17.79
CA ASN A 15 -11.55 3.33 -16.70
C ASN A 15 -10.94 4.05 -15.51
N GLU A 16 -11.49 5.21 -15.18
CA GLU A 16 -11.22 5.99 -14.01
C GLU A 16 -11.62 5.14 -12.80
N ARG A 17 -10.80 4.13 -12.51
CA ARG A 17 -10.82 3.40 -11.25
C ARG A 17 -10.61 4.48 -10.22
N VAL A 18 -11.59 4.70 -9.36
CA VAL A 18 -11.47 5.63 -8.23
C VAL A 18 -10.40 5.06 -7.32
N GLN A 19 -9.15 5.33 -7.66
CA GLN A 19 -7.97 4.99 -6.88
C GLN A 19 -7.77 6.15 -5.93
N ARG A 20 -7.95 5.87 -4.64
CA ARG A 20 -7.70 6.85 -3.60
C ARG A 20 -6.27 6.68 -3.12
N HIS A 21 -5.50 7.74 -3.26
CA HIS A 21 -4.17 7.83 -2.69
C HIS A 21 -4.23 7.93 -1.17
N VAL A 22 -3.39 7.15 -0.48
CA VAL A 22 -3.15 7.23 0.95
C VAL A 22 -1.68 7.62 1.13
N ASP A 23 -1.43 8.72 1.85
CA ASP A 23 -0.07 9.12 2.25
C ASP A 23 0.09 8.93 3.76
N GLY A 24 0.85 7.90 4.12
CA GLY A 24 1.21 7.58 5.50
C GLY A 24 2.69 7.85 5.79
N ALA A 25 3.03 7.86 7.07
CA ALA A 25 4.40 7.95 7.55
C ALA A 25 5.19 6.68 7.25
N ILE A 26 4.54 5.50 7.33
CA ILE A 26 5.19 4.21 7.05
C ILE A 26 4.80 3.68 5.69
N PHE A 27 3.51 3.64 5.32
CA PHE A 27 3.06 3.24 3.99
C PHE A 27 2.33 4.37 3.27
N SER A 28 2.74 4.64 2.02
CA SER A 28 1.92 5.39 1.06
C SER A 28 1.60 4.51 -0.14
N GLY A 29 0.46 4.76 -0.77
CA GLY A 29 -0.05 3.88 -1.81
C GLY A 29 -1.41 4.24 -2.36
N GLU A 30 -1.93 3.35 -3.19
CA GLU A 30 -3.24 3.47 -3.85
C GLU A 30 -4.20 2.39 -3.37
N LEU A 31 -5.42 2.80 -3.03
CA LEU A 31 -6.53 1.89 -2.74
C LEU A 31 -7.20 1.44 -4.04
N ASN A 32 -7.50 0.14 -4.11
CA ASN A 32 -8.35 -0.43 -5.13
C ASN A 32 -9.55 -1.10 -4.45
N TYR A 33 -10.65 -0.35 -4.36
CA TYR A 33 -11.88 -0.80 -3.70
C TYR A 33 -12.49 -2.03 -4.39
N ASP A 34 -12.47 -2.06 -5.73
CA ASP A 34 -13.03 -3.18 -6.51
C ASP A 34 -12.31 -4.50 -6.20
N ALA A 35 -10.98 -4.44 -6.05
CA ALA A 35 -10.16 -5.61 -5.78
C ALA A 35 -9.98 -5.89 -4.27
N LYS A 36 -10.40 -4.98 -3.39
CA LYS A 36 -10.08 -4.98 -1.95
C LYS A 36 -8.57 -5.10 -1.69
N GLU A 37 -7.81 -4.30 -2.42
CA GLU A 37 -6.35 -4.31 -2.43
C GLU A 37 -5.79 -2.92 -2.13
N PHE A 38 -4.64 -2.90 -1.46
CA PHE A 38 -3.84 -1.71 -1.29
C PHE A 38 -2.49 -1.90 -1.98
N THR A 39 -2.15 -1.00 -2.90
CA THR A 39 -0.86 -1.01 -3.58
C THR A 39 0.07 -0.04 -2.87
N VAL A 40 1.03 -0.56 -2.11
CA VAL A 40 2.09 0.23 -1.49
C VAL A 40 3.04 0.73 -2.58
N THR A 41 3.16 2.05 -2.70
CA THR A 41 4.08 2.75 -3.61
C THR A 41 5.28 3.35 -2.87
N LYS A 42 5.21 3.45 -1.54
CA LYS A 42 6.29 4.00 -0.69
C LYS A 42 6.27 3.32 0.68
N ILE A 43 7.46 2.97 1.17
CA ILE A 43 7.68 2.50 2.54
C ILE A 43 8.65 3.47 3.23
N LYS A 44 8.21 4.18 4.26
CA LYS A 44 8.93 5.33 4.84
C LYS A 44 9.30 6.32 3.73
N ASN A 45 10.59 6.47 3.44
CA ASN A 45 11.12 7.30 2.35
C ASN A 45 11.66 6.48 1.16
N ILE A 46 11.39 5.17 1.13
CA ILE A 46 11.90 4.26 0.11
C ILE A 46 10.77 3.98 -0.90
N PRO A 47 10.97 4.26 -2.20
CA PRO A 47 10.03 3.85 -3.23
C PRO A 47 9.87 2.33 -3.23
N ALA A 48 8.63 1.86 -3.28
CA ALA A 48 8.30 0.44 -3.31
C ALA A 48 7.19 0.21 -4.33
N GLN A 49 6.99 -1.04 -4.76
CA GLN A 49 5.79 -1.40 -5.49
C GLN A 49 5.36 -2.78 -5.03
N SER A 50 4.33 -2.83 -4.18
CA SER A 50 3.86 -4.06 -3.56
C SER A 50 2.36 -4.02 -3.42
N VAL A 51 1.68 -5.02 -3.98
CA VAL A 51 0.25 -5.22 -3.75
C VAL A 51 0.07 -6.00 -2.46
N ILE A 52 -0.64 -5.41 -1.50
CA ILE A 52 -1.05 -6.03 -0.25
C ILE A 52 -2.56 -6.29 -0.33
N LYS A 53 -2.94 -7.57 -0.27
CA LYS A 53 -4.36 -7.96 -0.19
C LYS A 53 -4.90 -7.70 1.20
N HIS A 54 -6.20 -7.41 1.32
CA HIS A 54 -6.87 -7.20 2.61
C HIS A 54 -6.55 -8.27 3.68
N ARG A 55 -6.53 -9.56 3.31
CA ARG A 55 -6.15 -10.64 4.26
C ARG A 55 -4.70 -10.53 4.76
N GLN A 56 -3.78 -10.11 3.91
CA GLN A 56 -2.37 -9.90 4.30
C GLN A 56 -2.25 -8.68 5.20
N LEU A 57 -2.99 -7.60 4.90
CA LEU A 57 -3.07 -6.41 5.74
C LEU A 57 -3.54 -6.75 7.16
N GLN A 58 -4.62 -7.54 7.28
CA GLN A 58 -5.11 -8.03 8.56
C GLN A 58 -4.08 -8.92 9.29
N ALA A 59 -3.36 -9.77 8.55
CA ALA A 59 -2.31 -10.62 9.13
C ALA A 59 -1.16 -9.79 9.70
N ILE A 60 -0.70 -8.76 8.97
CA ILE A 60 0.35 -7.84 9.42
C ILE A 60 -0.11 -7.08 10.67
N ARG A 61 -1.33 -6.52 10.65
CA ARG A 61 -1.91 -5.83 11.81
C ARG A 61 -1.96 -6.75 13.04
N ASN A 62 -2.54 -7.94 12.88
CA ASN A 62 -2.69 -8.89 13.99
C ASN A 62 -1.35 -9.33 14.58
N TYR A 63 -0.33 -9.53 13.74
CA TYR A 63 1.01 -9.85 14.20
C TYR A 63 1.58 -8.70 15.06
N LEU A 64 1.57 -7.48 14.53
CA LEU A 64 2.12 -6.30 15.20
C LEU A 64 1.41 -6.03 16.54
N THR A 65 0.07 -6.09 16.57
CA THR A 65 -0.70 -5.87 17.80
C THR A 65 -0.40 -6.92 18.87
N LYS A 66 -0.22 -8.19 18.50
CA LYS A 66 0.09 -9.27 19.46
C LYS A 66 1.49 -9.18 20.04
N THR A 67 2.44 -8.63 19.29
CA THR A 67 3.83 -8.49 19.71
C THR A 67 4.13 -7.16 20.42
N LYS A 68 3.17 -6.21 20.38
CA LYS A 68 3.31 -4.86 20.93
C LYS A 68 3.70 -4.90 22.41
N GLY A 69 4.83 -4.29 22.75
CA GLY A 69 5.34 -4.17 24.12
C GLY A 69 6.26 -5.30 24.60
N SER A 70 6.42 -6.37 23.81
CA SER A 70 7.32 -7.49 24.16
C SER A 70 8.71 -7.36 23.53
N GLN A 71 8.88 -6.48 22.54
CA GLN A 71 10.14 -6.32 21.78
C GLN A 71 10.49 -4.84 21.54
N HIS A 72 11.79 -4.54 21.51
CA HIS A 72 12.34 -3.21 21.21
C HIS A 72 12.35 -2.89 19.69
N SER A 73 12.31 -3.92 18.85
CA SER A 73 12.35 -3.80 17.40
C SER A 73 11.60 -4.94 16.73
N TYR A 74 10.95 -4.65 15.61
CA TYR A 74 10.09 -5.59 14.88
C TYR A 74 10.59 -5.72 13.45
N THR A 75 10.64 -6.95 12.92
CA THR A 75 10.95 -7.19 11.51
C THR A 75 9.71 -7.68 10.81
N ILE A 76 9.29 -6.97 9.76
CA ILE A 76 8.22 -7.42 8.86
C ILE A 76 8.78 -7.63 7.46
N THR A 77 8.33 -8.66 6.76
CA THR A 77 8.65 -8.86 5.34
C THR A 77 7.45 -8.48 4.49
N ILE A 78 7.67 -7.59 3.52
CA ILE A 78 6.64 -7.23 2.54
C ILE A 78 6.85 -8.06 1.28
N ASN A 79 5.80 -8.78 0.87
CA ASN A 79 5.80 -9.73 -0.26
C ASN A 79 7.01 -10.67 -0.26
N ASP A 80 7.41 -11.13 0.93
CA ASP A 80 8.55 -12.04 1.16
C ASP A 80 9.92 -11.55 0.63
N GLN A 81 10.05 -10.26 0.29
CA GLN A 81 11.24 -9.72 -0.37
C GLN A 81 11.99 -8.67 0.45
N ILE A 82 11.28 -7.74 1.11
CA ILE A 82 11.93 -6.61 1.79
C ILE A 82 11.73 -6.71 3.30
N PRO A 83 12.78 -7.04 4.08
CA PRO A 83 12.73 -6.97 5.54
C PRO A 83 12.77 -5.49 5.97
N LEU A 84 11.75 -5.08 6.71
CA LEU A 84 11.64 -3.75 7.27
C LEU A 84 11.83 -3.84 8.78
N LEU A 85 12.84 -3.12 9.29
CA LEU A 85 13.03 -2.94 10.73
C LEU A 85 12.23 -1.74 11.21
N LEU A 86 11.39 -1.97 12.21
CA LEU A 86 10.52 -0.97 12.82
C LEU A 86 10.86 -0.82 14.30
N ASN A 87 10.94 0.41 14.78
CA ASN A 87 10.95 0.70 16.21
C ASN A 87 9.51 0.75 16.77
N THR A 88 9.38 0.86 18.10
CA THR A 88 8.07 0.86 18.78
C THR A 88 7.11 1.94 18.24
N THR A 89 7.59 3.17 18.07
CA THR A 89 6.77 4.29 17.56
C THR A 89 6.31 4.03 16.12
N GLU A 90 7.20 3.51 15.28
CA GLU A 90 6.86 3.19 13.89
C GLU A 90 5.87 2.02 13.79
N VAL A 91 5.93 1.05 14.72
CA VAL A 91 4.90 0.01 14.82
C VAL A 91 3.55 0.59 15.18
N GLU A 92 3.50 1.55 16.10
CA GLU A 92 2.23 2.22 16.44
C GLU A 92 1.66 2.99 15.26
N GLN A 93 2.50 3.76 14.56
CA GLN A 93 2.12 4.47 13.34
C GLN A 93 1.59 3.51 12.28
N LEU A 94 2.33 2.43 12.02
CA LEU A 94 1.94 1.45 11.01
C LEU A 94 0.63 0.74 11.38
N VAL A 95 0.41 0.39 12.66
CA VAL A 95 -0.86 -0.22 13.08
C VAL A 95 -2.03 0.73 12.83
N SER A 96 -1.91 2.01 13.17
CA SER A 96 -2.95 3.01 12.90
C SER A 96 -3.19 3.23 11.40
N GLU A 97 -2.13 3.23 10.59
CA GLU A 97 -2.26 3.32 9.13
C GLU A 97 -2.99 2.10 8.56
N LEU A 98 -2.64 0.89 8.99
CA LEU A 98 -3.29 -0.34 8.56
C LEU A 98 -4.76 -0.36 8.97
N GLU A 99 -5.11 0.14 10.16
CA GLU A 99 -6.50 0.28 10.60
C GLU A 99 -7.30 1.23 9.70
N ALA A 100 -6.76 2.43 9.42
CA ALA A 100 -7.41 3.37 8.52
C ALA A 100 -7.58 2.82 7.10
N ILE A 101 -6.58 2.11 6.59
CA ILE A 101 -6.65 1.43 5.28
C ILE A 101 -7.72 0.33 5.30
N ASP A 102 -7.81 -0.46 6.37
CA ASP A 102 -8.80 -1.54 6.51
C ASP A 102 -10.23 -1.01 6.53
N GLU A 103 -10.47 0.11 7.24
CA GLU A 103 -11.76 0.79 7.28
C GLU A 103 -12.16 1.34 5.91
N LEU A 104 -11.20 1.85 5.14
CA LEU A 104 -11.47 2.33 3.78
C LEU A 104 -11.79 1.18 2.82
N LEU A 105 -11.22 -0.01 3.01
CA LEU A 105 -11.47 -1.17 2.14
C LEU A 105 -12.77 -1.94 2.45
N HIS A 106 -13.50 -1.55 3.50
CA HIS A 106 -14.74 -2.19 3.95
C HIS A 106 -15.98 -1.75 3.17
#